data_AF-A0A2V8LN74-F1
#
_entry.id   AF-A0A2V8LN74-F1
#
_cell.length_a   1.000
_cell.length_b   1.000
_cell.length_c   1.000
_cell.angle_alpha   90.00
_cell.angle_beta   90.00
_cell.angle_gamma   90.00
#
_symmetry.space_group_name_H-M   'P 1'
#
loop_
_entity.id
_entity.type
_entity.pdbx_description
1 polymer ?
#
loop_
_entity_poly.entity_id
_entity_poly.type
_entity_poly.pdbx_seq_one_letter_code
_entity_poly.pdbx_strand_id
1 'polypeptide(L)'
;MILIYGSKLGSKIARMSALISILLLCMVSAAPVFAEDLPDGACQASNSLSVLVRGKNVVAYVPKGAWLWPVNNVSVVNIEGSSIKPQQITTPNPVNACASNSATGQTVCTANNTDVYLISGTTLQSTLSSGGSGMAMYLEGNCTNCGVTMDPFSNRAVIGLNLSQSPPVAGFQILNLGSSPKFEAPLASQAPNVDGTGQQISGGILIDPMRNLILSPNEHTNYEIVKLANDNDDKKGDKDDDKDKKDKDKDNGNRPAFFENVFPNSPAFGSAAADCTGGTIMATLIQQDPSQIYIADLSKVRATPGSPAGTWQVSPKNSQIQTLSESHLSQGANGIAIVQNTNTGILTGEFGFDAFGGNITALDLSNKGGKGDDKDGKGDGKGGKGDDKDGKGDGKGGKGDDDKDGKDNGDGPPEIGDWLTCSIPGGFVTGLAPHTVAAYRSPANGHSMALVANWSGDPVHTVAVIDLTRMLDKDIVPRTKGKGLGHACASGSLSTTGRDAVVRFITVP
;
A
#
# COMPACT_ATOMS: atom_id res chain seq x y z
N MET A 1 -46.60 75.14 0.37
CA MET A 1 -45.46 75.45 1.25
C MET A 1 -45.30 74.28 2.21
N ILE A 2 -44.45 73.29 1.84
CA ILE A 2 -43.12 73.00 2.44
C ILE A 2 -43.29 72.28 3.80
N LEU A 3 -43.20 70.94 3.86
CA LEU A 3 -42.02 70.06 4.03
C LEU A 3 -41.27 70.22 5.37
N ILE A 4 -41.09 69.09 6.08
CA ILE A 4 -39.91 68.55 6.82
C ILE A 4 -40.46 67.39 7.69
N TYR A 5 -40.36 66.10 7.33
CA TYR A 5 -39.24 65.12 7.42
C TYR A 5 -38.65 64.85 8.82
N GLY A 6 -38.64 63.56 9.21
CA GLY A 6 -37.86 62.98 10.32
C GLY A 6 -38.73 62.40 11.44
N SER A 7 -38.52 61.20 11.99
CA SER A 7 -37.46 60.21 11.80
C SER A 7 -37.93 58.85 12.38
N LYS A 8 -37.90 57.78 11.56
CA LYS A 8 -37.97 56.38 12.01
C LYS A 8 -36.55 55.82 11.91
N LEU A 9 -35.72 56.05 12.94
CA LEU A 9 -34.34 55.56 12.95
C LEU A 9 -33.88 55.09 14.34
N GLY A 10 -34.77 54.46 15.12
CA GLY A 10 -34.43 53.96 16.47
C GLY A 10 -34.40 52.43 16.63
N SER A 11 -34.96 51.65 15.69
CA SER A 11 -35.25 50.22 15.94
C SER A 11 -34.43 49.23 15.11
N LYS A 12 -33.53 49.68 14.22
CA LYS A 12 -32.72 48.76 13.38
C LYS A 12 -31.30 48.52 13.89
N ILE A 13 -30.80 49.30 14.85
CA ILE A 13 -29.41 49.20 15.32
C ILE A 13 -29.23 48.09 16.38
N ALA A 14 -30.25 47.78 17.17
CA ALA A 14 -30.17 46.73 18.20
C ALA A 14 -30.27 45.29 17.64
N ARG A 15 -30.81 45.08 16.43
CA ARG A 15 -30.87 43.75 15.79
C ARG A 15 -29.65 43.41 14.92
N MET A 16 -28.81 44.39 14.58
CA MET A 16 -27.59 44.16 13.80
C MET A 16 -26.38 43.77 14.67
N SER A 17 -26.34 44.16 15.95
CA SER A 17 -25.22 43.80 16.85
C SER A 17 -25.28 42.35 17.38
N ALA A 18 -26.48 41.76 17.47
CA ALA A 18 -26.62 40.33 17.81
C ALA A 18 -26.27 39.40 16.63
N LEU A 19 -26.50 39.85 15.39
CA LEU A 19 -26.10 39.10 14.19
C LEU A 19 -24.60 39.16 13.94
N ILE A 20 -23.93 40.26 14.30
CA ILE A 20 -22.46 40.38 14.15
C ILE A 20 -21.72 39.60 15.25
N SER A 21 -22.27 39.47 16.47
CA SER A 21 -21.64 38.64 17.52
C SER A 21 -21.81 37.14 17.30
N ILE A 22 -22.85 36.70 16.59
CA ILE A 22 -23.02 35.30 16.17
C ILE A 22 -22.19 35.00 14.91
N LEU A 23 -21.96 35.99 14.03
CA LEU A 23 -21.05 35.81 12.89
C LEU A 23 -19.56 35.82 13.30
N LEU A 24 -19.18 36.51 14.38
CA LEU A 24 -17.79 36.57 14.84
C LEU A 24 -17.36 35.38 15.74
N LEU A 25 -18.30 34.55 16.22
CA LEU A 25 -17.96 33.30 16.93
C LEU A 25 -17.80 32.08 15.99
N CYS A 26 -18.06 32.24 14.68
CA CYS A 26 -17.85 31.18 13.67
C CYS A 26 -16.53 31.31 12.89
N MET A 27 -15.63 32.21 13.30
CA MET A 27 -14.34 32.46 12.63
C MET A 27 -13.16 32.17 13.58
N VAL A 28 -13.23 31.08 14.35
CA VAL A 28 -12.06 30.53 15.05
C VAL A 28 -11.40 29.51 14.11
N SER A 29 -10.35 30.00 13.45
CA SER A 29 -9.26 29.23 12.82
C SER A 29 -9.65 28.03 11.94
N ALA A 30 -10.10 28.31 10.71
CA ALA A 30 -9.72 27.45 9.58
C ALA A 30 -8.30 27.84 9.15
N ALA A 31 -7.30 27.45 9.95
CA ALA A 31 -5.94 27.35 9.44
C ALA A 31 -5.88 26.11 8.54
N PRO A 32 -5.29 26.19 7.33
CA PRO A 32 -5.26 25.06 6.41
C PRO A 32 -4.15 24.11 6.87
N VAL A 33 -4.51 23.05 7.59
CA VAL A 33 -3.65 21.88 7.78
C VAL A 33 -4.55 20.64 7.79
N PHE A 34 -5.08 20.28 6.63
CA PHE A 34 -5.37 18.88 6.38
C PHE A 34 -4.33 18.44 5.36
N ALA A 35 -3.37 17.63 5.81
CA ALA A 35 -2.93 16.56 4.93
C ALA A 35 -4.22 15.84 4.53
N GLU A 36 -4.54 15.81 3.24
CA GLU A 36 -5.74 15.16 2.75
C GLU A 36 -5.61 13.68 3.15
N ASP A 37 -6.37 13.26 4.18
CA ASP A 37 -6.32 11.88 4.67
C ASP A 37 -6.61 10.97 3.48
N LEU A 38 -5.59 10.22 3.04
CA LEU A 38 -5.76 9.23 1.98
C LEU A 38 -6.95 8.33 2.35
N PRO A 39 -7.97 8.17 1.46
CA PRO A 39 -9.04 7.23 1.71
C PRO A 39 -8.49 5.84 1.97
N ASP A 40 -9.03 5.14 2.97
CA ASP A 40 -8.72 3.73 3.20
C ASP A 40 -8.93 2.92 1.92
N GLY A 41 -7.97 2.07 1.57
CA GLY A 41 -7.97 1.34 0.30
C GLY A 41 -7.18 2.03 -0.82
N ALA A 42 -6.71 3.27 -0.63
CA ALA A 42 -5.67 3.84 -1.49
C ALA A 42 -4.35 3.06 -1.33
N CYS A 43 -3.59 2.95 -2.43
CA CYS A 43 -2.26 2.34 -2.43
C CYS A 43 -2.23 0.92 -1.86
N GLN A 44 -3.29 0.17 -2.11
CA GLN A 44 -3.30 -1.27 -1.89
C GLN A 44 -2.79 -1.96 -3.15
N ALA A 45 -1.96 -2.99 -2.97
CA ALA A 45 -1.54 -3.84 -4.07
C ALA A 45 -2.74 -4.59 -4.66
N SER A 46 -2.60 -5.11 -5.88
CA SER A 46 -3.60 -5.94 -6.56
C SER A 46 -3.66 -7.37 -6.00
N ASN A 47 -3.70 -7.47 -4.68
CA ASN A 47 -3.88 -8.69 -3.91
C ASN A 47 -5.30 -9.24 -4.10
N SER A 48 -5.57 -10.50 -3.69
CA SER A 48 -6.88 -11.09 -3.97
C SER A 48 -8.05 -10.44 -3.25
N LEU A 49 -7.88 -10.01 -2.00
CA LEU A 49 -8.98 -9.52 -1.17
C LEU A 49 -8.95 -8.00 -1.02
N SER A 50 -10.13 -7.40 -0.87
CA SER A 50 -10.24 -5.96 -0.61
C SER A 50 -11.00 -5.64 0.66
N VAL A 51 -10.72 -4.44 1.16
CA VAL A 51 -11.40 -3.81 2.28
C VAL A 51 -12.07 -2.53 1.81
N LEU A 52 -13.31 -2.33 2.26
CA LEU A 52 -14.11 -1.14 2.00
C LEU A 52 -14.46 -0.52 3.35
N VAL A 53 -13.89 0.65 3.63
CA VAL A 53 -14.08 1.36 4.90
C VAL A 53 -15.02 2.54 4.69
N ARG A 54 -16.15 2.56 5.40
CA ARG A 54 -17.12 3.66 5.32
C ARG A 54 -17.70 3.99 6.68
N GLY A 55 -17.39 5.18 7.17
CA GLY A 55 -17.75 5.61 8.51
C GLY A 55 -17.14 4.65 9.53
N LYS A 56 -17.98 3.99 10.35
CA LYS A 56 -17.55 3.02 11.37
C LYS A 56 -17.59 1.56 10.88
N ASN A 57 -17.89 1.33 9.61
CA ASN A 57 -18.04 -0.03 9.08
C ASN A 57 -16.86 -0.37 8.19
N VAL A 58 -16.43 -1.62 8.27
CA VAL A 58 -15.41 -2.21 7.40
C VAL A 58 -15.99 -3.48 6.82
N VAL A 59 -16.04 -3.56 5.49
CA VAL A 59 -16.53 -4.73 4.76
C VAL A 59 -15.38 -5.32 3.95
N ALA A 60 -15.21 -6.63 4.02
CA ALA A 60 -14.25 -7.34 3.17
C ALA A 60 -14.96 -8.04 2.01
N TYR A 61 -14.33 -7.99 0.84
CA TYR A 61 -14.69 -8.77 -0.33
C TYR A 61 -13.56 -9.77 -0.58
N VAL A 62 -13.88 -11.05 -0.46
CA VAL A 62 -12.93 -12.15 -0.42
C VAL A 62 -13.25 -13.09 -1.58
N PRO A 63 -12.51 -13.03 -2.70
CA PRO A 63 -12.61 -14.04 -3.74
C PRO A 63 -12.41 -15.45 -3.16
N LYS A 64 -13.18 -16.40 -3.69
CA LYS A 64 -13.03 -17.81 -3.32
C LYS A 64 -11.95 -18.51 -4.16
N GLY A 65 -11.56 -17.92 -5.29
CA GLY A 65 -10.61 -18.48 -6.24
C GLY A 65 -9.25 -17.76 -6.24
N ALA A 66 -8.33 -18.37 -6.97
CA ALA A 66 -6.97 -17.92 -7.26
C ALA A 66 -6.61 -18.28 -8.71
N TRP A 67 -5.42 -17.92 -9.18
CA TRP A 67 -4.99 -18.25 -10.55
C TRP A 67 -4.92 -19.76 -10.80
N LEU A 68 -4.21 -20.51 -9.95
CA LEU A 68 -4.10 -21.98 -10.04
C LEU A 68 -5.27 -22.73 -9.41
N TRP A 69 -6.16 -22.03 -8.72
CA TRP A 69 -7.28 -22.62 -8.02
C TRP A 69 -8.61 -21.94 -8.40
N PRO A 70 -9.15 -22.27 -9.59
CA PRO A 70 -10.25 -21.52 -10.19
C PRO A 70 -11.58 -21.84 -9.50
N VAL A 71 -11.97 -21.01 -8.53
CA VAL A 71 -13.26 -21.10 -7.85
C VAL A 71 -14.06 -19.82 -8.06
N ASN A 72 -15.35 -19.99 -8.39
CA ASN A 72 -16.27 -18.88 -8.56
C ASN A 72 -16.59 -18.20 -7.23
N ASN A 73 -17.18 -17.02 -7.35
CA ASN A 73 -17.86 -16.28 -6.29
C ASN A 73 -16.94 -15.44 -5.39
N VAL A 74 -17.57 -14.50 -4.71
CA VAL A 74 -16.93 -13.59 -3.74
C VAL A 74 -17.72 -13.64 -2.44
N SER A 75 -17.07 -13.92 -1.32
CA SER A 75 -17.67 -13.75 -0.01
C SER A 75 -17.62 -12.29 0.40
N VAL A 76 -18.72 -11.76 0.95
CA VAL A 76 -18.78 -10.40 1.49
C VAL A 76 -19.17 -10.47 2.95
N VAL A 77 -18.33 -9.91 3.82
CA VAL A 77 -18.49 -10.01 5.30
C VAL A 77 -18.20 -8.68 5.98
N ASN A 78 -18.90 -8.40 7.09
CA ASN A 78 -18.47 -7.31 7.98
C ASN A 78 -17.22 -7.75 8.74
N ILE A 79 -16.19 -6.94 8.66
CA ILE A 79 -15.03 -7.01 9.53
C ILE A 79 -15.33 -6.20 10.79
N GLU A 80 -15.79 -4.97 10.62
CA GLU A 80 -16.22 -4.08 11.71
C GLU A 80 -17.61 -3.51 11.39
N GLY A 81 -18.42 -3.33 12.43
CA GLY A 81 -19.80 -2.87 12.28
C GLY A 81 -20.72 -3.96 11.71
N SER A 82 -21.83 -3.51 11.11
CA SER A 82 -22.92 -4.40 10.67
C SER A 82 -23.69 -3.83 9.48
N SER A 83 -22.98 -3.22 8.52
CA SER A 83 -23.59 -2.52 7.38
C SER A 83 -24.23 -3.45 6.35
N ILE A 84 -23.80 -4.72 6.30
CA ILE A 84 -24.34 -5.74 5.40
C ILE A 84 -24.72 -7.02 6.14
N LYS A 85 -25.51 -7.88 5.50
CA LYS A 85 -25.68 -9.28 5.93
C LYS A 85 -24.63 -10.12 5.21
N PRO A 86 -23.72 -10.82 5.92
CA PRO A 86 -22.73 -11.67 5.30
C PRO A 86 -23.35 -12.65 4.29
N GLN A 87 -22.83 -12.67 3.07
CA GLN A 87 -23.29 -13.59 2.04
C GLN A 87 -22.25 -13.78 0.94
N GLN A 88 -22.50 -14.76 0.08
CA GLN A 88 -21.73 -15.01 -1.13
C GLN A 88 -22.40 -14.33 -2.32
N ILE A 89 -21.63 -13.58 -3.10
CA ILE A 89 -22.03 -13.03 -4.39
C ILE A 89 -21.68 -14.04 -5.46
N THR A 90 -22.70 -14.56 -6.15
CA THR A 90 -22.50 -15.50 -7.25
C THR A 90 -21.84 -14.82 -8.44
N THR A 91 -20.78 -15.42 -8.98
CA THR A 91 -20.15 -14.98 -10.23
C THR A 91 -20.19 -16.08 -11.30
N PRO A 92 -20.29 -15.71 -12.60
CA PRO A 92 -20.24 -16.67 -13.70
C PRO A 92 -18.90 -17.41 -13.81
N ASN A 93 -17.78 -16.72 -13.52
CA ASN A 93 -16.43 -17.26 -13.69
C ASN A 93 -15.58 -17.13 -12.41
N PRO A 94 -14.48 -17.91 -12.31
CA PRO A 94 -13.57 -17.89 -11.17
C PRO A 94 -13.00 -16.50 -10.88
N VAL A 95 -13.19 -15.99 -9.67
CA VAL A 95 -12.72 -14.66 -9.24
C VAL A 95 -11.37 -14.79 -8.58
N ASN A 96 -10.42 -13.94 -8.96
CA ASN A 96 -9.07 -13.95 -8.38
C ASN A 96 -8.77 -12.74 -7.49
N ALA A 97 -9.28 -11.56 -7.82
CA ALA A 97 -8.97 -10.35 -7.08
C ALA A 97 -10.16 -9.41 -6.97
N CYS A 98 -10.16 -8.60 -5.93
CA CYS A 98 -11.07 -7.49 -5.72
C CYS A 98 -10.31 -6.25 -5.25
N ALA A 99 -10.80 -5.07 -5.60
CA ALA A 99 -10.34 -3.78 -5.09
C ALA A 99 -11.55 -2.87 -4.85
N SER A 100 -11.55 -2.15 -3.73
CA SER A 100 -12.70 -1.38 -3.26
C SER A 100 -12.39 0.11 -3.23
N ASN A 101 -13.31 0.92 -3.74
CA ASN A 101 -13.31 2.36 -3.59
C ASN A 101 -14.15 2.74 -2.36
N SER A 102 -13.49 2.98 -1.23
CA SER A 102 -14.12 3.40 0.02
C SER A 102 -14.88 4.74 -0.11
N ALA A 103 -14.46 5.63 -1.01
CA ALA A 103 -15.11 6.93 -1.20
C ALA A 103 -16.51 6.77 -1.83
N THR A 104 -16.66 5.88 -2.81
CA THR A 104 -17.92 5.67 -3.54
C THR A 104 -18.74 4.49 -3.02
N GLY A 105 -18.10 3.54 -2.33
CA GLY A 105 -18.71 2.30 -1.88
C GLY A 105 -18.83 1.23 -2.98
N GLN A 106 -18.08 1.38 -4.08
CA GLN A 106 -18.04 0.42 -5.18
C GLN A 106 -16.83 -0.50 -5.07
N THR A 107 -17.01 -1.75 -5.44
CA THR A 107 -15.95 -2.75 -5.51
C THR A 107 -15.85 -3.29 -6.93
N VAL A 108 -14.63 -3.45 -7.42
CA VAL A 108 -14.31 -4.09 -8.70
C VAL A 108 -13.65 -5.42 -8.40
N CYS A 109 -14.13 -6.50 -9.00
CA CYS A 109 -13.45 -7.79 -8.93
C CYS A 109 -13.14 -8.32 -10.32
N THR A 110 -12.02 -9.01 -10.48
CA THR A 110 -11.58 -9.61 -11.74
C THR A 110 -11.65 -11.13 -11.69
N ALA A 111 -12.07 -11.72 -12.80
CA ALA A 111 -12.01 -13.17 -12.99
C ALA A 111 -10.68 -13.62 -13.63
N ASN A 112 -10.40 -14.92 -13.66
CA ASN A 112 -9.25 -15.44 -14.41
C ASN A 112 -9.38 -15.27 -15.94
N ASN A 113 -10.57 -14.94 -16.44
CA ASN A 113 -10.83 -14.61 -17.85
C ASN A 113 -10.99 -13.09 -18.04
N THR A 114 -11.75 -12.65 -19.05
CA THR A 114 -11.98 -11.23 -19.34
C THR A 114 -13.08 -10.57 -18.50
N ASP A 115 -13.78 -11.33 -17.65
CA ASP A 115 -14.87 -10.76 -16.84
C ASP A 115 -14.33 -9.81 -15.77
N VAL A 116 -15.01 -8.67 -15.65
CA VAL A 116 -14.80 -7.67 -14.61
C VAL A 116 -16.14 -7.36 -13.96
N TYR A 117 -16.25 -7.60 -12.67
CA TYR A 117 -17.48 -7.51 -11.89
C TYR A 117 -17.53 -6.19 -11.13
N LEU A 118 -18.61 -5.43 -11.31
CA LEU A 118 -18.91 -4.25 -10.50
C LEU A 118 -19.89 -4.63 -9.41
N ILE A 119 -19.48 -4.43 -8.17
CA ILE A 119 -20.23 -4.81 -6.98
C ILE A 119 -20.52 -3.58 -6.13
N SER A 120 -21.73 -3.53 -5.55
CA SER A 120 -22.09 -2.52 -4.55
C SER A 120 -22.84 -3.21 -3.41
N GLY A 121 -22.32 -3.05 -2.19
CA GLY A 121 -22.80 -3.76 -1.02
C GLY A 121 -22.67 -5.28 -1.22
N THR A 122 -23.78 -5.96 -1.37
CA THR A 122 -23.80 -7.42 -1.57
C THR A 122 -24.39 -7.84 -2.92
N THR A 123 -24.42 -6.92 -3.89
CA THR A 123 -25.08 -7.13 -5.18
C THR A 123 -24.09 -6.94 -6.31
N LEU A 124 -24.01 -7.95 -7.19
CA LEU A 124 -23.37 -7.83 -8.50
C LEU A 124 -24.23 -6.91 -9.39
N GLN A 125 -23.73 -5.71 -9.67
CA GLN A 125 -24.44 -4.68 -10.42
C GLN A 125 -24.32 -4.91 -11.93
N SER A 126 -23.11 -5.23 -12.38
CA SER A 126 -22.84 -5.52 -13.79
C SER A 126 -21.58 -6.35 -13.96
N THR A 127 -21.50 -6.99 -15.12
CA THR A 127 -20.30 -7.64 -15.63
C THR A 127 -19.87 -6.89 -16.88
N LEU A 128 -18.61 -6.46 -16.90
CA LEU A 128 -17.94 -5.86 -18.05
C LEU A 128 -16.93 -6.86 -18.61
N SER A 129 -16.45 -6.60 -19.82
CA SER A 129 -15.35 -7.36 -20.44
C SER A 129 -14.14 -6.46 -20.60
N SER A 130 -13.02 -6.82 -19.99
CA SER A 130 -11.72 -6.20 -20.25
C SER A 130 -11.28 -6.46 -21.70
N GLY A 131 -10.28 -5.70 -22.16
CA GLY A 131 -9.60 -5.88 -23.44
C GLY A 131 -8.54 -6.99 -23.44
N GLY A 132 -8.44 -7.75 -22.35
CA GLY A 132 -7.47 -8.83 -22.21
C GLY A 132 -7.64 -9.91 -23.26
N SER A 133 -6.53 -10.41 -23.75
CA SER A 133 -6.48 -11.52 -24.68
C SER A 133 -5.26 -12.39 -24.36
N GLY A 134 -5.44 -13.71 -24.43
CA GLY A 134 -4.39 -14.66 -24.07
C GLY A 134 -4.32 -14.95 -22.57
N MET A 135 -3.28 -15.69 -22.22
CA MET A 135 -3.01 -16.23 -20.89
C MET A 135 -1.49 -16.30 -20.76
N ALA A 136 -0.92 -15.52 -19.85
CA ALA A 136 0.50 -15.65 -19.51
C ALA A 136 0.66 -16.48 -18.24
N MET A 137 1.84 -17.10 -18.16
CA MET A 137 2.29 -17.87 -17.01
C MET A 137 3.13 -16.95 -16.14
N TYR A 138 2.64 -16.69 -14.93
CA TYR A 138 3.49 -16.32 -13.81
C TYR A 138 4.05 -17.61 -13.21
N LEU A 139 5.12 -17.52 -12.43
CA LEU A 139 5.57 -18.68 -11.63
C LEU A 139 4.43 -19.22 -10.74
N GLU A 140 3.49 -18.35 -10.39
CA GLU A 140 2.40 -18.58 -9.44
C GLU A 140 1.04 -18.92 -10.10
N GLY A 141 0.93 -18.87 -11.44
CA GLY A 141 -0.30 -19.26 -12.14
C GLY A 141 -0.62 -18.54 -13.44
N ASN A 142 -1.80 -18.86 -13.98
CA ASN A 142 -2.27 -18.36 -15.28
C ASN A 142 -3.54 -17.51 -15.14
N CYS A 143 -3.58 -16.41 -15.88
CA CYS A 143 -4.74 -15.50 -15.88
C CYS A 143 -4.81 -14.70 -17.18
N THR A 144 -6.02 -14.27 -17.56
CA THR A 144 -6.23 -13.19 -18.54
C THR A 144 -6.29 -11.86 -17.81
N ASN A 145 -7.18 -11.69 -16.82
CA ASN A 145 -7.09 -10.61 -15.85
C ASN A 145 -6.38 -11.13 -14.59
N CYS A 146 -5.32 -10.45 -14.19
CA CYS A 146 -4.30 -10.92 -13.25
C CYS A 146 -4.27 -10.11 -11.96
N GLY A 147 -5.38 -9.47 -11.60
CA GLY A 147 -5.46 -8.62 -10.42
C GLY A 147 -6.07 -7.26 -10.73
N VAL A 148 -6.51 -6.58 -9.69
CA VAL A 148 -7.05 -5.23 -9.77
C VAL A 148 -6.61 -4.43 -8.56
N THR A 149 -6.25 -3.17 -8.78
CA THR A 149 -5.97 -2.18 -7.74
C THR A 149 -6.87 -0.95 -7.95
N MET A 150 -7.08 -0.13 -6.90
CA MET A 150 -8.04 0.97 -6.90
C MET A 150 -7.34 2.33 -6.79
N ASP A 151 -7.72 3.25 -7.67
CA ASP A 151 -7.48 4.68 -7.54
C ASP A 151 -8.77 5.34 -7.02
N PRO A 152 -8.92 5.49 -5.69
CA PRO A 152 -10.14 6.06 -5.13
C PRO A 152 -10.30 7.57 -5.41
N PHE A 153 -9.22 8.29 -5.72
CA PHE A 153 -9.23 9.74 -5.99
C PHE A 153 -9.82 10.05 -7.34
N SER A 154 -9.38 9.32 -8.36
CA SER A 154 -9.88 9.50 -9.72
C SER A 154 -11.12 8.65 -10.00
N ASN A 155 -11.55 7.83 -9.02
CA ASN A 155 -12.61 6.85 -9.18
C ASN A 155 -12.36 5.92 -10.37
N ARG A 156 -11.18 5.28 -10.37
CA ARG A 156 -10.73 4.34 -11.40
C ARG A 156 -10.20 3.07 -10.76
N ALA A 157 -10.30 1.95 -11.48
CA ALA A 157 -9.57 0.74 -11.15
C ALA A 157 -8.51 0.47 -12.22
N VAL A 158 -7.38 -0.09 -11.82
CA VAL A 158 -6.33 -0.55 -12.75
C VAL A 158 -6.27 -2.05 -12.69
N ILE A 159 -6.42 -2.68 -13.84
CA ILE A 159 -6.39 -4.13 -14.01
C ILE A 159 -5.05 -4.51 -14.62
N GLY A 160 -4.34 -5.44 -14.00
CA GLY A 160 -3.22 -6.14 -14.64
C GLY A 160 -3.78 -7.23 -15.54
N LEU A 161 -3.34 -7.34 -16.78
CA LEU A 161 -3.93 -8.28 -17.73
C LEU A 161 -2.96 -8.71 -18.83
N ASN A 162 -3.25 -9.85 -19.43
CA ASN A 162 -2.58 -10.32 -20.64
C ASN A 162 -3.28 -9.80 -21.89
N LEU A 163 -2.50 -9.35 -22.85
CA LEU A 163 -2.91 -8.74 -24.12
C LEU A 163 -2.57 -9.63 -25.33
N SER A 164 -1.62 -10.54 -25.21
CA SER A 164 -1.29 -11.53 -26.23
C SER A 164 -0.62 -12.76 -25.58
N GLN A 165 -0.83 -13.94 -26.16
CA GLN A 165 -0.17 -15.19 -25.75
C GLN A 165 1.13 -15.46 -26.50
N SER A 166 1.24 -15.04 -27.78
CA SER A 166 2.39 -15.36 -28.63
C SER A 166 2.74 -14.19 -29.56
N PRO A 167 3.80 -13.41 -29.25
CA PRO A 167 4.58 -13.47 -28.00
C PRO A 167 3.72 -13.08 -26.78
N PRO A 168 4.10 -13.49 -25.56
CA PRO A 168 3.38 -13.11 -24.35
C PRO A 168 3.49 -11.60 -24.14
N VAL A 169 2.37 -10.90 -24.05
CA VAL A 169 2.36 -9.46 -23.78
C VAL A 169 1.42 -9.22 -22.61
N ALA A 170 1.95 -8.84 -21.46
CA ALA A 170 1.17 -8.35 -20.35
C ALA A 170 1.09 -6.81 -20.37
N GLY A 171 0.18 -6.25 -19.58
CA GLY A 171 -0.02 -4.83 -19.49
C GLY A 171 -1.08 -4.44 -18.49
N PHE A 172 -1.62 -3.24 -18.68
CA PHE A 172 -2.55 -2.60 -17.78
C PHE A 172 -3.78 -2.12 -18.52
N GLN A 173 -4.93 -2.13 -17.87
CA GLN A 173 -6.13 -1.50 -18.41
C GLN A 173 -6.85 -0.74 -17.31
N ILE A 174 -7.15 0.52 -17.60
CA ILE A 174 -7.82 1.42 -16.67
C ILE A 174 -9.33 1.32 -16.91
N LEU A 175 -10.08 1.18 -15.82
CA LEU A 175 -11.54 1.22 -15.79
C LEU A 175 -11.99 2.47 -15.05
N ASN A 176 -12.61 3.40 -15.76
CA ASN A 176 -13.26 4.56 -15.17
C ASN A 176 -14.60 4.14 -14.56
N LEU A 177 -14.83 4.44 -13.28
CA LEU A 177 -15.99 3.99 -12.49
C LEU A 177 -17.10 5.05 -12.36
N GLY A 178 -17.16 6.00 -13.30
CA GLY A 178 -18.23 7.00 -13.34
C GLY A 178 -19.63 6.39 -13.52
N SER A 179 -20.65 7.24 -13.70
CA SER A 179 -22.04 6.79 -13.89
C SER A 179 -22.25 5.83 -15.06
N SER A 180 -21.35 5.87 -16.06
CA SER A 180 -21.25 4.89 -17.13
C SER A 180 -19.82 4.35 -17.14
N PRO A 181 -19.57 3.20 -16.47
CA PRO A 181 -18.24 2.64 -16.39
C PRO A 181 -17.66 2.29 -17.77
N LYS A 182 -16.41 2.69 -18.03
CA LYS A 182 -15.76 2.52 -19.33
C LYS A 182 -14.29 2.19 -19.19
N PHE A 183 -13.85 1.22 -19.99
CA PHE A 183 -12.43 0.92 -20.15
C PHE A 183 -11.75 1.93 -21.06
N GLU A 184 -10.52 2.29 -20.68
CA GLU A 184 -9.56 2.90 -21.58
C GLU A 184 -8.90 1.83 -22.47
N ALA A 185 -8.14 2.29 -23.46
CA ALA A 185 -7.33 1.40 -24.28
C ALA A 185 -6.31 0.66 -23.40
N PRO A 186 -6.10 -0.66 -23.58
CA PRO A 186 -5.04 -1.37 -22.87
C PRO A 186 -3.66 -0.78 -23.17
N LEU A 187 -2.81 -0.78 -22.16
CA LEU A 187 -1.43 -0.30 -22.18
C LEU A 187 -0.52 -1.52 -22.08
N ALA A 188 0.24 -1.83 -23.13
CA ALA A 188 1.25 -2.88 -23.05
C ALA A 188 2.40 -2.42 -22.13
N SER A 189 2.79 -3.29 -21.19
CA SER A 189 4.03 -3.13 -20.44
C SER A 189 5.22 -3.02 -21.40
N GLN A 190 6.28 -2.35 -20.99
CA GLN A 190 7.56 -2.31 -21.69
C GLN A 190 8.64 -3.13 -20.97
N ALA A 191 8.35 -3.62 -19.77
CA ALA A 191 9.23 -4.52 -19.04
C ALA A 191 9.40 -5.86 -19.78
N PRO A 192 10.64 -6.23 -20.16
CA PRO A 192 10.88 -7.44 -20.91
C PRO A 192 10.72 -8.69 -20.05
N ASN A 193 10.38 -9.80 -20.72
CA ASN A 193 10.48 -11.14 -20.15
C ASN A 193 11.96 -11.60 -20.06
N VAL A 194 12.28 -12.62 -19.24
CA VAL A 194 13.66 -13.14 -19.03
C VAL A 194 14.33 -13.59 -20.32
N ASP A 195 13.57 -14.25 -21.19
CA ASP A 195 14.07 -14.76 -22.46
C ASP A 195 14.13 -13.67 -23.55
N GLY A 196 13.80 -12.43 -23.20
CA GLY A 196 13.70 -11.30 -24.12
C GLY A 196 12.49 -11.40 -25.06
N THR A 197 11.60 -12.37 -24.87
CA THR A 197 10.42 -12.56 -25.70
C THR A 197 9.17 -12.05 -24.97
N GLY A 198 8.61 -10.96 -25.50
CA GLY A 198 7.39 -10.39 -24.94
C GLY A 198 7.59 -9.50 -23.72
N GLN A 199 6.49 -9.20 -23.02
CA GLN A 199 6.44 -8.23 -21.91
C GLN A 199 5.66 -8.77 -20.72
N GLN A 200 6.03 -8.32 -19.53
CA GLN A 200 5.49 -8.81 -18.26
C GLN A 200 5.17 -7.70 -17.26
N ILE A 201 4.28 -8.01 -16.32
CA ILE A 201 3.92 -7.14 -15.19
C ILE A 201 4.13 -7.89 -13.87
N SER A 202 3.96 -7.20 -12.75
CA SER A 202 3.91 -7.80 -11.41
C SER A 202 2.65 -8.64 -11.21
N GLY A 203 2.75 -9.69 -10.39
CA GLY A 203 1.58 -10.39 -9.87
C GLY A 203 0.77 -9.56 -8.86
N GLY A 204 1.40 -8.57 -8.22
CA GLY A 204 0.78 -7.60 -7.33
C GLY A 204 1.10 -6.17 -7.73
N ILE A 205 0.46 -5.65 -8.79
CA ILE A 205 0.60 -4.26 -9.21
C ILE A 205 -0.01 -3.30 -8.17
N LEU A 206 0.42 -2.05 -8.14
CA LEU A 206 -0.17 -1.02 -7.29
C LEU A 206 -0.36 0.27 -8.08
N ILE A 207 -1.43 1.02 -7.80
CA ILE A 207 -1.56 2.41 -8.26
C ILE A 207 -1.25 3.35 -7.09
N ASP A 208 -0.27 4.24 -7.27
CA ASP A 208 -0.06 5.43 -6.44
C ASP A 208 -0.91 6.56 -7.04
N PRO A 209 -2.10 6.84 -6.47
CA PRO A 209 -3.01 7.84 -7.00
C PRO A 209 -2.51 9.27 -6.71
N MET A 210 -1.61 9.47 -5.74
CA MET A 210 -1.06 10.81 -5.47
C MET A 210 -0.11 11.26 -6.57
N ARG A 211 0.57 10.32 -7.21
CA ARG A 211 1.55 10.59 -8.27
C ARG A 211 1.11 10.09 -9.65
N ASN A 212 -0.08 9.48 -9.74
CA ASN A 212 -0.64 8.90 -10.95
C ASN A 212 0.34 7.88 -11.59
N LEU A 213 0.90 7.00 -10.75
CA LEU A 213 1.89 6.00 -11.14
C LEU A 213 1.37 4.58 -10.92
N ILE A 214 1.57 3.69 -11.89
CA ILE A 214 1.48 2.25 -11.66
C ILE A 214 2.86 1.74 -11.28
N LEU A 215 2.92 0.96 -10.20
CA LEU A 215 4.11 0.28 -9.71
C LEU A 215 3.99 -1.21 -10.04
N SER A 216 4.96 -1.75 -10.77
CA SER A 216 4.92 -3.13 -11.26
C SER A 216 6.31 -3.80 -11.17
N PRO A 217 6.74 -4.22 -9.97
CA PRO A 217 7.92 -5.06 -9.78
C PRO A 217 7.61 -6.50 -10.20
N ASN A 218 8.24 -6.97 -11.27
CA ASN A 218 7.94 -8.26 -11.85
C ASN A 218 8.88 -9.37 -11.35
N GLU A 219 8.49 -10.62 -11.59
CA GLU A 219 9.25 -11.82 -11.21
C GLU A 219 10.58 -11.96 -11.97
N HIS A 220 10.91 -11.02 -12.86
CA HIS A 220 12.05 -11.07 -13.76
C HIS A 220 13.02 -9.93 -13.53
N THR A 221 13.16 -9.55 -12.26
CA THR A 221 14.19 -8.63 -11.76
C THR A 221 14.02 -7.19 -12.24
N ASN A 222 12.89 -6.85 -12.84
CA ASN A 222 12.62 -5.51 -13.31
C ASN A 222 11.49 -4.87 -12.50
N TYR A 223 11.69 -3.62 -12.11
CA TYR A 223 10.67 -2.80 -11.49
C TYR A 223 10.24 -1.71 -12.48
N GLU A 224 9.10 -1.92 -13.12
CA GLU A 224 8.49 -0.95 -14.02
C GLU A 224 7.70 0.10 -13.22
N ILE A 225 7.91 1.37 -13.56
CA ILE A 225 7.05 2.48 -13.16
C ILE A 225 6.37 3.03 -14.41
N VAL A 226 5.05 2.99 -14.43
CA VAL A 226 4.26 3.61 -15.50
C VAL A 226 3.69 4.92 -15.00
N LYS A 227 4.13 6.03 -15.57
CA LYS A 227 3.52 7.33 -15.35
C LYS A 227 2.31 7.48 -16.26
N LEU A 228 1.12 7.57 -15.68
CA LEU A 228 -0.10 7.77 -16.45
C LEU A 228 -0.23 9.23 -16.89
N ALA A 229 -0.94 9.41 -17.99
CA ALA A 229 -1.38 10.70 -18.49
C ALA A 229 -2.22 11.42 -17.43
N ASN A 230 -2.01 12.72 -17.24
CA ASN A 230 -2.85 13.52 -16.35
C ASN A 230 -4.04 14.07 -17.13
N ASP A 231 -5.25 13.86 -16.64
CA ASP A 231 -6.47 14.45 -17.24
C ASP A 231 -6.49 16.00 -17.20
N ASN A 232 -5.60 16.62 -16.42
CA ASN A 232 -5.56 18.07 -16.20
C ASN A 232 -4.53 18.84 -17.04
N ASP A 233 -3.58 18.17 -17.69
CA ASP A 233 -2.57 18.86 -18.50
C ASP A 233 -3.15 19.36 -19.84
N ASP A 234 -4.35 18.90 -20.22
CA ASP A 234 -5.09 19.36 -21.40
C ASP A 234 -5.73 20.76 -21.26
N LYS A 235 -5.73 21.37 -20.06
CA LYS A 235 -6.35 22.70 -19.83
C LYS A 235 -5.39 23.86 -19.74
N LYS A 236 -4.08 23.64 -19.86
CA LYS A 236 -3.10 24.72 -19.99
C LYS A 236 -2.62 24.86 -21.44
N GLY A 237 -3.58 24.90 -22.37
CA GLY A 237 -3.33 25.43 -23.70
C GLY A 237 -3.07 26.93 -23.59
N ASP A 238 -1.80 27.30 -23.58
CA ASP A 238 -1.35 28.67 -23.82
C ASP A 238 -2.09 29.22 -25.04
N LYS A 239 -2.80 30.33 -24.83
CA LYS A 239 -3.34 31.15 -25.91
C LYS A 239 -2.20 31.97 -26.50
N ASP A 240 -1.26 31.30 -27.17
CA ASP A 240 -0.32 31.99 -28.04
C ASP A 240 -0.71 31.69 -29.48
N ASP A 241 -1.34 32.71 -30.08
CA ASP A 241 -1.68 32.81 -31.49
C ASP A 241 -0.39 32.80 -32.32
N ASP A 242 0.11 31.61 -32.69
CA ASP A 242 1.12 31.51 -33.75
C ASP A 242 0.67 30.51 -34.83
N LYS A 243 -0.04 31.08 -35.81
CA LYS A 243 -0.38 30.41 -37.06
C LYS A 243 0.85 30.44 -37.96
N ASP A 244 1.75 29.47 -37.80
CA ASP A 244 2.53 28.90 -38.90
C ASP A 244 3.52 27.84 -38.39
N LYS A 245 3.04 26.60 -38.24
CA LYS A 245 3.87 25.39 -38.34
C LYS A 245 3.00 24.18 -38.71
N LYS A 246 2.88 23.97 -40.02
CA LYS A 246 2.61 22.64 -40.59
C LYS A 246 3.93 21.89 -40.60
N ASP A 247 4.12 20.96 -39.67
CA ASP A 247 4.58 19.59 -39.95
C ASP A 247 4.77 18.79 -38.64
N LYS A 248 4.10 17.62 -38.63
CA LYS A 248 4.40 16.37 -37.90
C LYS A 248 4.97 16.46 -36.48
N ASP A 249 4.07 16.55 -35.50
CA ASP A 249 4.08 15.75 -34.26
C ASP A 249 2.81 16.10 -33.45
N LYS A 250 1.67 15.56 -33.88
CA LYS A 250 0.41 15.62 -33.11
C LYS A 250 0.23 14.32 -32.35
N ASP A 251 1.04 14.09 -31.30
CA ASP A 251 0.72 13.10 -30.25
C ASP A 251 1.58 13.20 -28.96
N ASN A 252 2.32 14.30 -28.73
CA ASN A 252 3.34 14.37 -27.67
C ASN A 252 2.90 15.09 -26.39
N GLY A 253 1.64 14.97 -26.00
CA GLY A 253 1.12 15.62 -24.79
C GLY A 253 0.69 14.70 -23.64
N ASN A 254 0.12 13.53 -23.93
CA ASN A 254 -0.65 12.80 -22.91
C ASN A 254 -0.62 11.27 -23.06
N ARG A 255 0.50 10.69 -23.49
CA ARG A 255 0.68 9.23 -23.53
C ARG A 255 1.36 8.75 -22.25
N PRO A 256 0.98 7.56 -21.71
CA PRO A 256 1.70 6.97 -20.60
C PRO A 256 3.20 6.82 -20.91
N ALA A 257 4.03 7.09 -19.92
CA ALA A 257 5.49 6.94 -20.01
C ALA A 257 5.95 5.79 -19.11
N PHE A 258 6.84 4.95 -19.65
CA PHE A 258 7.33 3.74 -19.00
C PHE A 258 8.78 3.94 -18.58
N PHE A 259 9.13 3.49 -17.39
CA PHE A 259 10.48 3.56 -16.86
C PHE A 259 10.85 2.23 -16.22
N GLU A 260 11.99 1.67 -16.63
CA GLU A 260 12.50 0.40 -16.13
C GLU A 260 13.64 0.58 -15.14
N ASN A 261 13.68 -0.29 -14.13
CA ASN A 261 14.82 -0.44 -13.23
C ASN A 261 15.12 -1.92 -13.08
N VAL A 262 16.16 -2.34 -13.79
CA VAL A 262 16.61 -3.74 -13.83
C VAL A 262 17.61 -3.97 -12.69
N PHE A 263 17.37 -5.02 -11.91
CA PHE A 263 18.19 -5.43 -10.79
C PHE A 263 19.01 -6.68 -11.17
N PRO A 264 20.17 -6.51 -11.83
CA PRO A 264 20.99 -7.64 -12.22
C PRO A 264 21.41 -8.44 -10.98
N ASN A 265 21.15 -9.75 -11.00
CA ASN A 265 21.42 -10.70 -9.90
C ASN A 265 20.52 -10.56 -8.66
N SER A 266 19.45 -9.77 -8.69
CA SER A 266 18.42 -9.79 -7.65
C SER A 266 17.49 -11.00 -7.86
N PRO A 267 16.89 -11.55 -6.79
CA PRO A 267 15.78 -12.47 -6.95
C PRO A 267 14.56 -11.77 -7.58
N ALA A 268 13.62 -12.60 -8.00
CA ALA A 268 12.31 -12.22 -8.51
C ALA A 268 11.51 -11.39 -7.48
N PHE A 269 10.68 -10.46 -7.96
CA PHE A 269 9.74 -9.72 -7.11
C PHE A 269 8.35 -10.35 -7.14
N GLY A 270 7.61 -10.25 -6.03
CA GLY A 270 6.24 -10.74 -5.93
C GLY A 270 5.20 -9.63 -6.13
N SER A 271 5.23 -8.61 -5.26
CA SER A 271 4.22 -7.55 -5.20
C SER A 271 4.78 -6.19 -4.83
N ALA A 272 4.13 -5.14 -5.36
CA ALA A 272 4.37 -3.75 -4.99
C ALA A 272 3.65 -3.36 -3.71
N ALA A 273 4.24 -2.44 -2.95
CA ALA A 273 3.50 -1.65 -1.97
C ALA A 273 4.00 -0.20 -1.95
N ALA A 274 3.21 0.69 -1.37
CA ALA A 274 3.63 2.07 -1.16
C ALA A 274 3.00 2.66 0.11
N ASP A 275 3.77 3.43 0.85
CA ASP A 275 3.24 4.55 1.63
C ASP A 275 3.17 5.74 0.68
N CYS A 276 2.00 5.98 0.12
CA CYS A 276 1.84 7.02 -0.90
C CYS A 276 1.97 8.42 -0.32
N THR A 277 1.55 8.65 0.93
CA THR A 277 1.76 9.94 1.59
C THR A 277 3.24 10.25 1.75
N GLY A 278 4.02 9.29 2.24
CA GLY A 278 5.46 9.44 2.43
C GLY A 278 6.26 9.39 1.13
N GLY A 279 5.72 8.75 0.08
CA GLY A 279 6.46 8.49 -1.17
C GLY A 279 7.47 7.35 -1.03
N THR A 280 7.31 6.47 -0.05
CA THR A 280 8.13 5.26 0.06
C THR A 280 7.47 4.15 -0.76
N ILE A 281 8.21 3.56 -1.69
CA ILE A 281 7.78 2.39 -2.46
C ILE A 281 8.52 1.15 -1.99
N MET A 282 7.87 0.01 -2.12
CA MET A 282 8.36 -1.28 -1.68
C MET A 282 8.06 -2.36 -2.73
N ALA A 283 8.93 -3.37 -2.78
CA ALA A 283 8.68 -4.60 -3.52
C ALA A 283 9.14 -5.80 -2.69
N THR A 284 8.31 -6.85 -2.63
CA THR A 284 8.68 -8.11 -1.97
C THR A 284 9.63 -8.91 -2.84
N LEU A 285 10.60 -9.61 -2.22
CA LEU A 285 11.51 -10.51 -2.91
C LEU A 285 11.13 -11.96 -2.58
N ILE A 286 10.75 -12.71 -3.61
CA ILE A 286 10.29 -14.09 -3.46
C ILE A 286 11.49 -15.05 -3.30
N GLN A 287 11.21 -16.22 -2.73
CA GLN A 287 12.17 -17.31 -2.50
C GLN A 287 13.40 -16.93 -1.67
N GLN A 288 13.30 -15.84 -0.88
CA GLN A 288 14.35 -15.43 0.06
C GLN A 288 14.03 -15.88 1.48
N ASP A 289 15.02 -16.48 2.13
CA ASP A 289 14.94 -16.88 3.54
C ASP A 289 16.25 -16.52 4.27
N PRO A 290 16.25 -15.59 5.25
CA PRO A 290 15.11 -14.82 5.75
C PRO A 290 14.48 -13.91 4.68
N SER A 291 13.25 -13.47 4.93
CA SER A 291 12.48 -12.64 4.01
C SER A 291 13.22 -11.32 3.69
N GLN A 292 13.12 -10.88 2.44
CA GLN A 292 13.73 -9.64 1.98
C GLN A 292 12.71 -8.73 1.29
N ILE A 293 12.97 -7.43 1.37
CA ILE A 293 12.14 -6.39 0.75
C ILE A 293 13.03 -5.31 0.15
N TYR A 294 12.72 -4.88 -1.07
CA TYR A 294 13.30 -3.68 -1.66
C TYR A 294 12.49 -2.47 -1.20
N ILE A 295 13.17 -1.41 -0.78
CA ILE A 295 12.57 -0.16 -0.32
C ILE A 295 13.27 1.00 -1.02
N ALA A 296 12.51 2.00 -1.47
CA ALA A 296 13.07 3.20 -2.07
C ALA A 296 12.22 4.45 -1.81
N ASP A 297 12.88 5.61 -1.71
CA ASP A 297 12.22 6.92 -1.67
C ASP A 297 11.97 7.41 -3.11
N LEU A 298 10.70 7.45 -3.48
CA LEU A 298 10.24 7.86 -4.80
C LEU A 298 10.53 9.35 -5.08
N SER A 299 10.63 10.19 -4.05
CA SER A 299 10.98 11.61 -4.20
C SER A 299 12.43 11.83 -4.67
N LYS A 300 13.26 10.78 -4.59
CA LYS A 300 14.69 10.80 -4.97
C LYS A 300 14.96 10.07 -6.29
N VAL A 301 13.90 9.62 -6.97
CA VAL A 301 14.00 8.97 -8.28
C VAL A 301 14.58 9.91 -9.32
N ARG A 302 15.54 9.38 -10.09
CA ARG A 302 16.03 9.98 -11.32
C ARG A 302 15.52 9.17 -12.49
N ALA A 303 14.53 9.72 -13.18
CA ALA A 303 14.00 9.15 -14.41
C ALA A 303 14.75 9.71 -15.63
N THR A 304 15.24 8.82 -16.49
CA THR A 304 15.84 9.15 -17.78
C THR A 304 14.88 8.69 -18.86
N PRO A 305 14.27 9.61 -19.65
CA PRO A 305 13.40 9.21 -20.75
C PRO A 305 14.11 8.32 -21.77
N GLY A 306 13.34 7.42 -22.40
CA GLY A 306 13.84 6.50 -23.42
C GLY A 306 12.71 5.95 -24.26
N SER A 307 13.05 5.19 -25.30
CA SER A 307 12.09 4.54 -26.20
C SER A 307 12.54 3.09 -26.46
N PRO A 308 11.66 2.09 -26.31
CA PRO A 308 10.23 2.23 -26.00
C PRO A 308 9.94 2.57 -24.52
N ALA A 309 10.92 2.41 -23.62
CA ALA A 309 10.87 2.83 -22.23
C ALA A 309 12.12 3.60 -21.83
N GLY A 310 11.98 4.48 -20.84
CA GLY A 310 13.09 5.09 -20.13
C GLY A 310 13.65 4.19 -19.03
N THR A 311 14.59 4.73 -18.26
CA THR A 311 15.07 4.09 -17.04
C THR A 311 14.75 4.95 -15.84
N TRP A 312 14.62 4.32 -14.68
CA TRP A 312 14.64 5.04 -13.42
C TRP A 312 15.64 4.41 -12.46
N GLN A 313 16.26 5.26 -11.65
CA GLN A 313 17.20 4.82 -10.63
C GLN A 313 17.01 5.65 -9.37
N VAL A 314 17.30 5.02 -8.24
CA VAL A 314 17.42 5.69 -6.95
C VAL A 314 18.83 5.44 -6.46
N SER A 315 19.48 6.48 -5.93
CA SER A 315 20.82 6.34 -5.35
C SER A 315 20.77 5.31 -4.20
N PRO A 316 21.83 4.49 -3.99
CA PRO A 316 21.90 3.56 -2.85
C PRO A 316 21.77 4.22 -1.47
N LYS A 317 21.89 5.56 -1.38
CA LYS A 317 21.59 6.31 -0.15
C LYS A 317 20.10 6.47 0.12
N ASN A 318 19.24 6.18 -0.84
CA ASN A 318 17.78 6.38 -0.80
C ASN A 318 17.01 5.11 -1.20
N SER A 319 17.71 3.99 -1.37
CA SER A 319 17.11 2.68 -1.61
C SER A 319 17.98 1.57 -1.08
N GLN A 320 17.36 0.45 -0.70
CA GLN A 320 18.07 -0.75 -0.25
C GLN A 320 17.21 -2.00 -0.40
N ILE A 321 17.88 -3.16 -0.42
CA ILE A 321 17.24 -4.45 -0.12
C ILE A 321 17.51 -4.72 1.36
N GLN A 322 16.46 -4.74 2.16
CA GLN A 322 16.54 -4.99 3.60
C GLN A 322 16.20 -6.46 3.89
N THR A 323 17.07 -7.13 4.65
CA THR A 323 16.80 -8.49 5.17
C THR A 323 16.11 -8.39 6.52
N LEU A 324 14.99 -9.10 6.66
CA LEU A 324 14.20 -9.13 7.89
C LEU A 324 14.58 -10.36 8.71
N SER A 325 15.49 -10.19 9.68
CA SER A 325 15.93 -11.30 10.53
C SER A 325 14.75 -11.94 11.28
N GLU A 326 14.79 -13.26 11.45
CA GLU A 326 13.71 -14.07 12.03
C GLU A 326 12.37 -14.07 11.25
N SER A 327 12.30 -13.37 10.11
CA SER A 327 11.16 -13.47 9.19
C SER A 327 11.33 -14.64 8.24
N HIS A 328 10.75 -15.78 8.60
CA HIS A 328 10.75 -17.02 7.81
C HIS A 328 9.36 -17.26 7.22
N LEU A 329 9.10 -16.68 6.05
CA LEU A 329 7.83 -16.79 5.33
C LEU A 329 7.94 -17.91 4.28
N SER A 330 6.88 -18.71 4.12
CA SER A 330 6.81 -19.73 3.07
C SER A 330 7.05 -19.10 1.69
N GLN A 331 8.02 -19.63 0.93
CA GLN A 331 8.50 -19.08 -0.35
C GLN A 331 8.97 -17.61 -0.28
N GLY A 332 9.41 -17.13 0.89
CA GLY A 332 9.86 -15.75 1.07
C GLY A 332 8.71 -14.74 1.17
N ALA A 333 9.04 -13.44 1.10
CA ALA A 333 8.02 -12.39 1.09
C ALA A 333 7.33 -12.37 -0.27
N ASN A 334 6.00 -12.45 -0.26
CA ASN A 334 5.17 -12.51 -1.45
C ASN A 334 4.13 -11.40 -1.41
N GLY A 335 3.08 -11.59 -0.62
CA GLY A 335 2.05 -10.58 -0.38
C GLY A 335 2.52 -9.46 0.54
N ILE A 336 2.11 -8.23 0.23
CA ILE A 336 2.38 -7.04 1.04
C ILE A 336 1.17 -6.11 1.05
N ALA A 337 0.91 -5.46 2.18
CA ALA A 337 -0.06 -4.38 2.29
C ALA A 337 0.38 -3.35 3.34
N ILE A 338 0.17 -2.07 3.06
CA ILE A 338 0.54 -0.95 3.92
C ILE A 338 -0.72 -0.23 4.38
N VAL A 339 -0.81 0.05 5.68
CA VAL A 339 -1.85 0.89 6.27
C VAL A 339 -1.44 2.34 6.09
N GLN A 340 -2.09 3.03 5.15
CA GLN A 340 -1.79 4.43 4.84
C GLN A 340 -1.90 5.32 6.09
N ASN A 341 -1.03 6.33 6.19
CA ASN A 341 -0.97 7.28 7.31
C ASN A 341 -0.62 6.68 8.69
N THR A 342 -0.07 5.46 8.77
CA THR A 342 0.28 4.82 10.06
C THR A 342 1.71 4.27 10.13
N ASN A 343 2.46 4.28 9.03
CA ASN A 343 3.77 3.63 8.92
C ASN A 343 3.74 2.13 9.26
N THR A 344 2.59 1.48 9.21
CA THR A 344 2.47 0.05 9.56
C THR A 344 2.17 -0.78 8.31
N GLY A 345 2.78 -1.95 8.20
CA GLY A 345 2.54 -2.87 7.09
C GLY A 345 2.49 -4.33 7.52
N ILE A 346 2.17 -5.19 6.57
CA ILE A 346 2.21 -6.64 6.72
C ILE A 346 2.85 -7.29 5.49
N LEU A 347 3.62 -8.34 5.72
CA LEU A 347 4.08 -9.30 4.72
C LEU A 347 3.48 -10.68 4.97
N THR A 348 3.20 -11.38 3.89
CA THR A 348 2.78 -12.79 3.90
C THR A 348 3.65 -13.61 2.97
N GLY A 349 3.88 -14.87 3.33
CA GLY A 349 4.42 -15.87 2.38
C GLY A 349 3.34 -16.40 1.45
N GLU A 350 3.73 -17.26 0.52
CA GLU A 350 2.84 -17.95 -0.41
C GLU A 350 2.70 -19.45 -0.04
N PHE A 351 1.56 -20.04 -0.39
CA PHE A 351 1.22 -21.46 -0.25
C PHE A 351 1.11 -22.00 1.19
N GLY A 352 1.54 -21.24 2.21
CA GLY A 352 1.40 -21.55 3.63
C GLY A 352 1.89 -22.94 4.06
N PHE A 353 2.83 -23.55 3.31
CA PHE A 353 3.41 -24.87 3.62
C PHE A 353 4.66 -24.77 4.52
N ASP A 354 4.85 -23.66 5.23
CA ASP A 354 5.94 -23.56 6.20
C ASP A 354 5.72 -24.51 7.38
N ALA A 355 6.82 -24.91 8.03
CA ALA A 355 6.81 -25.87 9.14
C ALA A 355 5.98 -25.43 10.36
N PHE A 356 5.49 -24.18 10.37
CA PHE A 356 4.78 -23.55 11.49
C PHE A 356 3.37 -23.04 11.14
N GLY A 357 2.93 -23.10 9.88
CA GLY A 357 1.59 -22.75 9.45
C GLY A 357 1.34 -21.24 9.40
N GLY A 358 1.51 -20.66 8.21
CA GLY A 358 0.97 -19.34 7.88
C GLY A 358 1.65 -18.21 8.66
N ASN A 359 2.98 -18.18 8.66
CA ASN A 359 3.72 -17.06 9.21
C ASN A 359 3.37 -15.75 8.48
N ILE A 360 3.29 -14.68 9.26
CA ILE A 360 3.16 -13.30 8.78
C ILE A 360 4.17 -12.41 9.49
N THR A 361 4.56 -11.33 8.84
CA THR A 361 5.48 -10.34 9.40
C THR A 361 4.81 -8.97 9.42
N ALA A 362 4.61 -8.41 10.61
CA ALA A 362 4.19 -7.01 10.76
C ALA A 362 5.42 -6.10 10.64
N LEU A 363 5.26 -4.95 9.98
CA LEU A 363 6.30 -3.97 9.72
C LEU A 363 5.96 -2.63 10.38
N ASP A 364 6.97 -1.97 10.96
CA ASP A 364 6.97 -0.56 11.33
C ASP A 364 7.99 0.18 10.45
N LEU A 365 7.48 1.06 9.59
CA LEU A 365 8.24 1.93 8.70
C LEU A 365 8.71 3.20 9.41
N SER A 366 8.31 3.43 10.67
CA SER A 366 8.83 4.56 11.43
C SER A 366 10.32 4.31 11.68
N ASN A 367 11.14 5.19 11.13
CA ASN A 367 12.59 5.08 11.17
C ASN A 367 13.09 5.38 12.60
N LYS A 368 12.86 4.44 13.52
CA LYS A 368 13.42 4.43 14.86
C LYS A 368 14.65 3.55 14.79
N GLY A 369 15.79 4.14 14.43
CA GLY A 369 17.09 3.49 14.55
C GLY A 369 17.19 2.82 15.93
N GLY A 370 17.13 1.49 15.93
CA GLY A 370 17.09 0.69 17.14
C GLY A 370 18.42 0.75 17.87
N LYS A 371 18.60 1.73 18.76
CA LYS A 371 19.51 1.56 19.88
C LYS A 371 18.71 0.87 20.99
N GLY A 372 18.98 -0.42 21.17
CA GLY A 372 18.40 -1.19 22.26
C GLY A 372 18.87 -0.64 23.60
N ASP A 373 18.02 0.15 24.26
CA ASP A 373 18.19 0.52 25.65
C ASP A 373 17.55 -0.57 26.52
N ASP A 374 18.22 -1.72 26.60
CA ASP A 374 17.98 -2.69 27.66
C ASP A 374 18.69 -2.22 28.95
N LYS A 375 17.91 -1.47 29.73
CA LYS A 375 17.79 -1.49 31.20
C LYS A 375 18.89 -0.88 32.09
N ASP A 376 18.40 0.12 32.82
CA ASP A 376 18.64 0.37 34.24
C ASP A 376 18.75 -0.91 35.10
N GLY A 377 19.66 -0.90 36.08
CA GLY A 377 19.51 -1.77 37.26
C GLY A 377 20.76 -2.23 38.00
N LYS A 378 21.57 -1.31 38.54
CA LYS A 378 22.41 -1.49 39.76
C LYS A 378 22.89 -0.10 40.15
N GLY A 379 22.63 0.48 41.32
CA GLY A 379 22.46 -0.09 42.64
C GLY A 379 23.40 0.70 43.56
N ASP A 380 22.79 1.57 44.36
CA ASP A 380 23.23 2.13 45.66
C ASP A 380 24.54 2.91 45.80
N GLY A 381 24.42 4.05 46.50
CA GLY A 381 25.46 5.04 46.69
C GLY A 381 26.40 4.85 47.89
N LYS A 382 27.35 5.80 47.93
CA LYS A 382 28.30 6.28 48.96
C LYS A 382 29.62 6.48 48.22
N GLY A 383 30.25 7.64 48.11
CA GLY A 383 30.37 8.77 49.04
C GLY A 383 31.88 9.03 49.22
N GLY A 384 32.34 10.26 48.96
CA GLY A 384 33.62 10.76 49.50
C GLY A 384 34.75 11.09 48.51
N LYS A 385 34.90 12.40 48.25
CA LYS A 385 36.09 13.27 48.42
C LYS A 385 37.50 12.83 47.95
N GLY A 386 38.16 13.78 47.28
CA GLY A 386 39.62 13.91 47.10
C GLY A 386 39.91 14.64 45.78
N ASP A 387 39.94 15.97 45.76
CA ASP A 387 41.05 16.89 46.06
C ASP A 387 42.09 17.04 44.93
N ASP A 388 42.33 18.31 44.62
CA ASP A 388 43.18 18.93 43.61
C ASP A 388 44.58 18.34 43.40
N LYS A 389 45.08 18.49 42.16
CA LYS A 389 46.40 19.10 41.91
C LYS A 389 46.64 19.52 40.46
N ASP A 390 47.21 20.72 40.37
CA ASP A 390 47.66 21.47 39.21
C ASP A 390 48.74 20.79 38.36
N GLY A 391 48.77 21.12 37.06
CA GLY A 391 49.84 20.73 36.14
C GLY A 391 49.81 21.52 34.83
N LYS A 392 50.42 22.70 34.85
CA LYS A 392 50.67 23.64 33.73
C LYS A 392 51.56 23.00 32.65
N GLY A 393 51.27 23.25 31.37
CA GLY A 393 52.16 22.91 30.26
C GLY A 393 51.69 23.50 28.93
N ASP A 394 52.32 24.61 28.53
CA ASP A 394 52.05 25.36 27.30
C ASP A 394 52.56 24.66 26.03
N GLY A 395 51.84 24.79 24.91
CA GLY A 395 52.48 25.03 23.62
C GLY A 395 52.03 24.20 22.40
N LYS A 396 51.45 24.94 21.43
CA LYS A 396 51.49 24.76 19.96
C LYS A 396 50.39 23.91 19.30
N GLY A 397 49.37 24.64 18.82
CA GLY A 397 49.16 24.85 17.39
C GLY A 397 48.81 23.63 16.54
N GLY A 398 47.53 23.24 16.58
CA GLY A 398 46.90 22.39 15.57
C GLY A 398 45.46 22.87 15.40
N LYS A 399 45.14 23.31 14.19
CA LYS A 399 43.83 23.82 13.79
C LYS A 399 42.85 22.64 13.79
N GLY A 400 42.20 22.40 14.91
CA GLY A 400 41.05 21.51 15.03
C GLY A 400 39.81 22.35 14.83
N ASP A 401 39.16 22.19 13.68
CA ASP A 401 37.83 22.73 13.48
C ASP A 401 36.89 21.90 14.36
N ASP A 402 36.20 22.62 15.25
CA ASP A 402 35.26 22.11 16.24
C ASP A 402 34.17 21.25 15.58
N ASP A 403 34.21 19.94 15.86
CA ASP A 403 33.03 19.07 15.88
C ASP A 403 32.07 19.61 16.95
N LYS A 404 31.11 20.42 16.50
CA LYS A 404 29.93 20.80 17.29
C LYS A 404 28.69 20.35 16.55
N ASP A 405 28.03 19.38 17.17
CA ASP A 405 26.59 19.13 17.09
C ASP A 405 26.02 18.92 15.67
N GLY A 406 26.56 17.93 14.97
CA GLY A 406 25.82 17.25 13.90
C GLY A 406 24.66 16.46 14.52
N LYS A 407 23.47 17.06 14.57
CA LYS A 407 22.23 16.27 14.51
C LYS A 407 22.31 15.45 13.23
N ASP A 408 22.42 14.13 13.36
CA ASP A 408 22.16 13.19 12.26
C ASP A 408 20.75 13.46 11.73
N ASN A 409 20.67 14.23 10.65
CA ASN A 409 19.43 14.44 9.91
C ASN A 409 19.22 13.25 8.99
N GLY A 410 18.96 12.05 9.52
CA GLY A 410 18.34 10.94 8.78
C GLY A 410 18.80 10.70 7.32
N ASP A 411 20.10 10.81 7.01
CA ASP A 411 20.66 10.76 5.65
C ASP A 411 20.88 9.32 5.12
N GLY A 412 20.31 8.31 5.80
CA GLY A 412 20.34 6.90 5.41
C GLY A 412 19.19 6.53 4.46
N PRO A 413 19.28 5.39 3.74
CA PRO A 413 18.18 4.90 2.93
C PRO A 413 16.93 4.66 3.80
N PRO A 414 15.71 4.75 3.23
CA PRO A 414 14.50 4.32 3.91
C PRO A 414 14.68 2.90 4.46
N GLU A 415 14.30 2.70 5.71
CA GLU A 415 14.49 1.45 6.44
C GLU A 415 13.19 1.10 7.19
N ILE A 416 12.86 -0.19 7.25
CA ILE A 416 11.89 -0.72 8.21
C ILE A 416 12.57 -0.68 9.59
N GLY A 417 12.08 0.20 10.46
CA GLY A 417 12.67 0.42 11.78
C GLY A 417 12.37 -0.72 12.77
N ASP A 418 11.27 -1.44 12.60
CA ASP A 418 10.95 -2.61 13.41
C ASP A 418 10.09 -3.62 12.65
N TRP A 419 10.18 -4.89 13.01
CA TRP A 419 9.31 -5.94 12.49
C TRP A 419 9.14 -7.06 13.51
N LEU A 420 8.03 -7.78 13.39
CA LEU A 420 7.75 -8.97 14.16
C LEU A 420 7.12 -10.05 13.29
N THR A 421 7.63 -11.28 13.38
CA THR A 421 7.11 -12.46 12.70
C THR A 421 6.46 -13.42 13.68
N CYS A 422 5.26 -13.91 13.32
CA CYS A 422 4.51 -14.91 14.07
C CYS A 422 3.68 -15.81 13.18
N SER A 423 3.41 -17.03 13.63
CA SER A 423 2.42 -17.91 13.00
C SER A 423 0.99 -17.49 13.34
N ILE A 424 0.09 -17.60 12.35
CA ILE A 424 -1.35 -17.54 12.61
C ILE A 424 -1.77 -18.92 13.16
N PRO A 425 -2.39 -19.02 14.34
CA PRO A 425 -2.72 -20.30 14.95
C PRO A 425 -3.81 -21.06 14.19
N GLY A 426 -3.93 -22.37 14.47
CA GLY A 426 -5.04 -23.19 13.97
C GLY A 426 -4.81 -23.86 12.62
N GLY A 427 -3.54 -24.02 12.20
CA GLY A 427 -3.21 -24.64 10.91
C GLY A 427 -3.54 -23.74 9.72
N PHE A 428 -3.42 -22.43 9.92
CA PHE A 428 -3.73 -21.43 8.91
C PHE A 428 -2.74 -21.54 7.74
N VAL A 429 -3.25 -21.44 6.52
CA VAL A 429 -2.45 -21.48 5.29
C VAL A 429 -2.65 -20.17 4.56
N THR A 430 -1.58 -19.38 4.42
CA THR A 430 -1.61 -18.16 3.60
C THR A 430 -1.90 -18.52 2.15
N GLY A 431 -2.70 -17.70 1.48
CA GLY A 431 -3.26 -18.08 0.20
C GLY A 431 -2.33 -17.95 -1.00
N LEU A 432 -2.88 -18.36 -2.14
CA LEU A 432 -2.24 -18.38 -3.45
C LEU A 432 -2.31 -17.03 -4.15
N ALA A 433 -1.58 -16.88 -5.25
CA ALA A 433 -1.64 -15.73 -6.12
C ALA A 433 -3.03 -15.50 -6.78
N PRO A 434 -3.50 -14.24 -6.88
CA PRO A 434 -2.85 -13.03 -6.34
C PRO A 434 -2.92 -13.04 -4.80
N HIS A 435 -1.83 -12.67 -4.12
CA HIS A 435 -1.66 -12.98 -2.70
C HIS A 435 -2.79 -12.45 -1.83
N THR A 436 -3.18 -13.19 -0.80
CA THR A 436 -4.43 -12.95 -0.08
C THR A 436 -4.26 -12.07 1.14
N VAL A 437 -3.87 -10.81 0.94
CA VAL A 437 -3.65 -9.84 2.02
C VAL A 437 -4.19 -8.45 1.69
N ALA A 438 -4.81 -7.79 2.68
CA ALA A 438 -5.13 -6.36 2.63
C ALA A 438 -4.91 -5.73 4.00
N ALA A 439 -4.76 -4.41 4.04
CA ALA A 439 -4.59 -3.68 5.29
C ALA A 439 -5.44 -2.40 5.31
N TYR A 440 -5.85 -1.98 6.49
CA TYR A 440 -6.67 -0.78 6.69
C TYR A 440 -6.44 -0.19 8.07
N ARG A 441 -6.82 1.07 8.27
CA ARG A 441 -6.86 1.69 9.59
C ARG A 441 -8.26 1.52 10.17
N SER A 442 -8.37 0.90 11.35
CA SER A 442 -9.68 0.68 11.98
C SER A 442 -10.35 2.02 12.32
N PRO A 443 -11.58 2.27 11.82
CA PRO A 443 -12.34 3.45 12.20
C PRO A 443 -12.87 3.37 13.65
N ALA A 444 -12.86 2.19 14.26
CA ALA A 444 -13.38 1.99 15.62
C ALA A 444 -12.36 2.41 16.70
N ASN A 445 -11.08 2.12 16.50
CA ASN A 445 -10.03 2.37 17.50
C ASN A 445 -8.76 3.05 16.94
N GLY A 446 -8.67 3.27 15.63
CA GLY A 446 -7.53 3.90 14.97
C GLY A 446 -6.31 2.99 14.77
N HIS A 447 -6.39 1.71 15.15
CA HIS A 447 -5.31 0.74 15.01
C HIS A 447 -5.06 0.37 13.55
N SER A 448 -3.83 -0.04 13.25
CA SER A 448 -3.44 -0.62 11.98
C SER A 448 -3.87 -2.09 11.94
N MET A 449 -4.69 -2.45 10.96
CA MET A 449 -5.30 -3.78 10.85
C MET A 449 -4.90 -4.44 9.52
N ALA A 450 -4.81 -5.77 9.53
CA ALA A 450 -4.64 -6.58 8.33
C ALA A 450 -5.67 -7.70 8.26
N LEU A 451 -5.96 -8.10 7.02
CA LEU A 451 -6.78 -9.27 6.69
C LEU A 451 -5.94 -10.25 5.89
N VAL A 452 -6.02 -11.53 6.25
CA VAL A 452 -5.42 -12.63 5.49
C VAL A 452 -6.47 -13.72 5.29
N ALA A 453 -6.64 -14.22 4.07
CA ALA A 453 -7.56 -15.32 3.79
C ALA A 453 -6.91 -16.69 4.07
N ASN A 454 -7.66 -17.61 4.67
CA ASN A 454 -7.20 -18.96 4.96
C ASN A 454 -7.51 -19.90 3.80
N TRP A 455 -6.49 -20.61 3.32
CA TRP A 455 -6.58 -21.61 2.26
C TRP A 455 -6.44 -23.06 2.75
N SER A 456 -6.50 -23.29 4.07
CA SER A 456 -6.35 -24.63 4.68
C SER A 456 -7.54 -25.59 4.44
N GLY A 457 -8.38 -25.31 3.44
CA GLY A 457 -9.57 -26.04 3.06
C GLY A 457 -10.23 -25.31 1.91
N ASP A 458 -10.27 -25.93 0.74
CA ASP A 458 -10.87 -25.35 -0.46
C ASP A 458 -12.40 -25.47 -0.42
N PRO A 459 -13.17 -24.39 -0.67
CA PRO A 459 -12.75 -22.99 -0.92
C PRO A 459 -12.53 -22.17 0.35
N VAL A 460 -11.97 -20.95 0.24
CA VAL A 460 -11.72 -20.05 1.39
C VAL A 460 -12.94 -19.95 2.31
N HIS A 461 -12.79 -20.38 3.57
CA HIS A 461 -13.87 -20.38 4.58
C HIS A 461 -13.61 -19.48 5.78
N THR A 462 -12.38 -18.99 5.94
CA THR A 462 -12.00 -18.18 7.10
C THR A 462 -11.08 -17.04 6.69
N VAL A 463 -11.24 -15.89 7.32
CA VAL A 463 -10.31 -14.76 7.25
C VAL A 463 -9.77 -14.48 8.64
N ALA A 464 -8.45 -14.34 8.76
CA ALA A 464 -7.79 -13.80 9.93
C ALA A 464 -7.85 -12.27 9.90
N VAL A 465 -8.32 -11.67 10.99
CA VAL A 465 -8.24 -10.22 11.23
C VAL A 465 -7.17 -10.00 12.28
N ILE A 466 -6.10 -9.32 11.88
CA ILE A 466 -4.89 -9.14 12.69
C ILE A 466 -4.76 -7.67 13.06
N ASP A 467 -4.58 -7.39 14.34
CA ASP A 467 -4.26 -6.06 14.87
C ASP A 467 -2.73 -5.87 14.85
N LEU A 468 -2.23 -5.19 13.82
CA LEU A 468 -0.80 -4.97 13.61
C LEU A 468 -0.22 -4.05 14.68
N THR A 469 -1.01 -3.08 15.17
CA THR A 469 -0.61 -2.20 16.27
C THR A 469 -0.31 -3.01 17.53
N ARG A 470 -1.20 -3.94 17.89
CA ARG A 470 -0.97 -4.85 19.02
C ARG A 470 0.12 -5.88 18.75
N MET A 471 0.24 -6.34 17.51
CA MET A 471 1.28 -7.30 17.14
C MET A 471 2.68 -6.71 17.36
N LEU A 472 2.91 -5.44 17.00
CA LEU A 472 4.21 -4.78 17.17
C LEU A 472 4.50 -4.36 18.62
N ASP A 473 3.49 -4.29 19.48
CA ASP A 473 3.62 -3.96 20.90
C ASP A 473 4.32 -5.07 21.69
N LYS A 474 5.49 -4.75 22.26
CA LYS A 474 6.37 -5.68 22.99
C LYS A 474 5.78 -6.14 24.33
N ASP A 475 4.85 -5.38 24.90
CA ASP A 475 4.16 -5.76 26.14
C ASP A 475 2.99 -6.71 25.87
N ILE A 476 2.45 -6.70 24.65
CA ILE A 476 1.36 -7.59 24.20
C ILE A 476 1.90 -8.87 23.56
N VAL A 477 2.89 -8.74 22.66
CA VAL A 477 3.54 -9.88 22.01
C VAL A 477 5.00 -9.96 22.42
N PRO A 478 5.32 -10.77 23.45
CA PRO A 478 6.69 -10.99 23.87
C PRO A 478 7.54 -11.53 22.72
N ARG A 479 8.72 -10.94 22.54
CA ARG A 479 9.65 -11.30 21.46
C ARG A 479 10.72 -12.29 21.91
N THR A 480 11.34 -12.98 20.94
CA THR A 480 12.53 -13.81 21.15
C THR A 480 13.66 -12.99 21.80
N LYS A 481 14.54 -13.65 22.56
CA LYS A 481 15.59 -12.98 23.35
C LYS A 481 16.96 -13.55 23.02
N GLY A 482 17.93 -12.66 22.78
CA GLY A 482 19.32 -13.02 22.53
C GLY A 482 19.93 -12.13 21.45
N LYS A 483 21.24 -12.29 21.21
CA LYS A 483 21.93 -11.52 20.17
C LYS A 483 21.43 -11.93 18.79
N GLY A 484 20.93 -10.96 18.01
CA GLY A 484 20.35 -11.21 16.68
C GLY A 484 18.93 -11.77 16.73
N LEU A 485 18.27 -11.70 17.89
CA LEU A 485 16.87 -12.05 18.10
C LEU A 485 16.06 -10.81 18.49
N GLY A 486 14.74 -10.91 18.57
CA GLY A 486 13.83 -9.80 18.91
C GLY A 486 12.85 -9.43 17.80
N HIS A 487 12.77 -10.24 16.76
CA HIS A 487 11.94 -10.07 15.58
C HIS A 487 11.03 -11.28 15.30
N ALA A 488 11.01 -12.30 16.15
CA ALA A 488 9.95 -13.31 16.20
C ALA A 488 9.22 -13.27 17.55
N CYS A 489 7.95 -13.71 17.60
CA CYS A 489 7.28 -13.87 18.87
C CYS A 489 7.75 -15.12 19.63
N ALA A 490 7.97 -14.94 20.93
CA ALA A 490 8.44 -16.00 21.82
C ALA A 490 7.45 -17.16 21.98
N SER A 491 6.15 -16.91 21.79
CA SER A 491 5.10 -17.94 21.79
C SER A 491 5.05 -18.76 20.50
N GLY A 492 5.74 -18.32 19.44
CA GLY A 492 5.65 -18.87 18.09
C GLY A 492 4.37 -18.47 17.34
N SER A 493 3.23 -18.29 18.04
CA SER A 493 1.94 -17.95 17.41
C SER A 493 1.23 -16.77 18.08
N LEU A 494 0.37 -16.11 17.31
CA LEU A 494 -0.46 -14.99 17.77
C LEU A 494 -1.59 -15.43 18.71
N SER A 495 -1.89 -14.61 19.71
CA SER A 495 -3.00 -14.89 20.64
C SER A 495 -4.37 -14.63 20.02
N THR A 496 -5.29 -15.58 20.21
CA THR A 496 -6.71 -15.51 19.82
C THR A 496 -7.65 -15.20 20.99
N THR A 497 -7.13 -15.13 22.22
CA THR A 497 -7.96 -15.04 23.43
C THR A 497 -7.46 -13.96 24.38
N GLY A 498 -8.33 -13.59 25.32
CA GLY A 498 -8.02 -12.59 26.35
C GLY A 498 -8.28 -11.15 25.90
N ARG A 499 -7.91 -10.21 26.77
CA ARG A 499 -8.08 -8.76 26.55
C ARG A 499 -7.21 -8.26 25.38
N ASP A 500 -6.08 -8.93 25.18
CA ASP A 500 -5.03 -8.55 24.24
C ASP A 500 -4.93 -9.54 23.08
N ALA A 501 -6.07 -10.13 22.68
CA ALA A 501 -6.14 -10.90 21.44
C ALA A 501 -5.61 -10.05 20.27
N VAL A 502 -4.69 -10.62 19.50
CA VAL A 502 -4.03 -9.98 18.35
C VAL A 502 -4.67 -10.42 17.06
N VAL A 503 -5.12 -11.67 16.99
CA VAL A 503 -5.81 -12.22 15.83
C VAL A 503 -7.19 -12.75 16.23
N ARG A 504 -8.17 -12.52 15.36
CA ARG A 504 -9.49 -13.17 15.45
C ARG A 504 -9.88 -13.73 14.08
N PHE A 505 -10.72 -14.75 14.09
CA PHE A 505 -11.16 -15.41 12.87
C PHE A 505 -12.61 -15.05 12.55
N ILE A 506 -12.87 -14.78 11.28
CA ILE A 506 -14.22 -14.58 10.74
C ILE A 506 -14.49 -15.70 9.74
N THR A 507 -15.57 -16.45 9.94
CA THR A 507 -16.08 -17.38 8.93
C THR A 507 -16.67 -16.60 7.76
N VAL A 508 -16.27 -16.97 6.54
CA VAL A 508 -16.82 -16.39 5.32
C VAL A 508 -17.74 -17.41 4.61
N PRO A 509 -18.92 -16.98 4.15
CA PRO A 509 -19.88 -17.84 3.45
C PRO A 509 -19.30 -18.31 2.13
#